data_AF-W7B804-F1
#
_entry.id   AF-W7B804-F1
#
_cell.length_a   1.000
_cell.length_b   1.000
_cell.length_c   1.000
_cell.angle_alpha   90.00
_cell.angle_beta   90.00
_cell.angle_gamma   90.00
#
_symmetry.space_group_name_H-M   'P 1'
#
loop_
_entity.id
_entity.type
_entity.pdbx_description
1 polymer ?
#
loop_
_entity_poly.entity_id
_entity_poly.type
_entity_poly.pdbx_seq_one_letter_code
_entity_poly.pdbx_strand_id
1 'polypeptide(L)'
;MLKENTLDYLAISYYFSQMVDSSRNEDKPASVTPNPMLPESPWGWKIDPQGLYHTLSQYADRYQKPIIIAENGFGTYDEVEHGQIHDDYRVDYLSKHIEQVGRAIYDGARVIAYCAWGPIDIVSCSSQQMSKRYGFIYVDLDDEGRGSGDRIKKDSFDWYKQVIETNGEQI
;
A
#
# COMPACT_ATOMS: atom_id res chain seq x y z
N MET A 1 27.74 5.40 20.36
CA MET A 1 26.87 4.28 19.93
C MET A 1 25.82 4.72 18.89
N LEU A 2 24.68 5.35 19.22
CA LEU A 2 23.64 5.67 18.20
C LEU A 2 24.11 6.61 17.07
N LYS A 3 24.92 7.64 17.38
CA LYS A 3 25.48 8.55 16.37
C LYS A 3 26.42 7.84 15.37
N GLU A 4 27.05 6.75 15.78
CA GLU A 4 28.04 6.00 14.98
C GLU A 4 27.40 4.81 14.25
N ASN A 5 26.14 4.49 14.53
CA ASN A 5 25.43 3.33 13.98
C ASN A 5 24.10 3.79 13.39
N THR A 6 24.17 4.70 12.41
CA THR A 6 22.99 5.20 11.70
C THR A 6 22.54 4.22 10.62
N LEU A 7 21.25 4.24 10.28
CA LEU A 7 20.69 3.38 9.25
C LEU A 7 21.26 3.71 7.86
N ASP A 8 21.45 2.67 7.05
CA ASP A 8 21.92 2.80 5.67
C ASP A 8 20.81 3.26 4.71
N TYR A 9 19.56 2.93 5.02
CA TYR A 9 18.36 3.26 4.26
C TYR A 9 17.15 3.41 5.18
N LEU A 10 16.06 3.97 4.64
CA LEU A 10 14.77 4.06 5.31
C LEU A 10 13.82 3.02 4.73
N ALA A 11 13.25 2.15 5.56
CA ALA A 11 12.14 1.28 5.18
C ALA A 11 10.83 1.91 5.68
N ILE A 12 9.88 2.16 4.78
CA ILE A 12 8.62 2.83 5.12
C ILE A 12 7.42 2.00 4.68
N SER A 13 6.33 2.12 5.43
CA SER A 13 5.00 1.71 5.01
C SER A 13 4.18 2.95 4.65
N TYR A 14 3.40 2.86 3.58
CA TYR A 14 2.46 3.89 3.19
C TYR A 14 1.13 3.26 2.78
N TYR A 15 0.03 3.76 3.32
CA TYR A 15 -1.32 3.27 3.00
C TYR A 15 -2.33 4.40 2.83
N PHE A 16 -2.23 5.44 3.66
CA PHE A 16 -3.13 6.59 3.70
C PHE A 16 -2.44 7.81 4.33
N SER A 17 -3.02 8.98 4.13
CA SER A 17 -2.67 10.22 4.82
C SER A 17 -3.74 10.63 5.83
N GLN A 18 -3.38 11.52 6.76
CA GLN A 18 -4.28 12.05 7.78
C GLN A 18 -4.20 13.58 7.78
N MET A 19 -5.31 14.23 8.15
CA MET A 19 -5.31 15.67 8.43
C MET A 19 -5.37 15.94 9.92
N VAL A 20 -4.86 17.10 10.32
CA VAL A 20 -4.99 17.64 11.67
C VAL A 20 -5.63 19.02 11.55
N ASP A 21 -6.63 19.28 12.39
CA ASP A 21 -7.37 20.54 12.43
C ASP A 21 -7.30 21.07 13.87
N SER A 22 -6.68 22.24 14.07
CA SER A 22 -6.49 22.83 15.40
C SER A 22 -7.80 23.16 16.12
N SER A 23 -8.91 23.33 15.40
CA SER A 23 -10.22 23.58 16.02
C SER A 23 -10.91 22.31 16.53
N ARG A 24 -10.46 21.15 16.05
CA ARG A 24 -11.02 19.83 16.37
C ARG A 24 -10.04 18.92 17.11
N ASN A 25 -8.76 19.26 17.12
CA ASN A 25 -7.71 18.48 17.74
C ASN A 25 -7.82 18.61 19.26
N GLU A 26 -7.90 17.48 19.94
CA GLU A 26 -8.01 17.40 21.40
C GLU A 26 -6.65 17.27 22.11
N ASP A 27 -5.56 17.71 21.48
CA ASP A 27 -4.17 17.50 21.90
C ASP A 27 -3.82 16.02 22.17
N LYS A 28 -4.51 15.10 21.48
CA LYS A 28 -4.29 13.65 21.54
C LYS A 28 -3.65 13.15 20.26
N PRO A 29 -2.67 12.23 20.30
CA PRO A 29 -2.05 11.66 19.10
C PRO A 29 -3.04 11.04 18.11
N ALA A 30 -4.15 10.48 18.60
CA ALA A 30 -5.19 9.88 17.76
C ALA A 30 -6.20 10.90 17.19
N SER A 31 -6.08 12.18 17.53
CA SER A 31 -7.03 13.22 17.14
C SER A 31 -6.74 13.71 15.73
N VAL A 32 -7.25 12.95 14.76
CA VAL A 32 -7.12 13.20 13.32
C VAL A 32 -8.47 13.58 12.73
N THR A 33 -8.44 14.38 11.67
CA THR A 33 -9.63 14.82 10.94
C THR A 33 -9.66 14.13 9.58
N PRO A 34 -10.81 13.58 9.13
CA PRO A 34 -10.90 12.98 7.80
C PRO A 34 -10.77 14.06 6.72
N ASN A 35 -10.04 13.76 5.66
CA ASN A 35 -10.01 14.60 4.47
C ASN A 35 -11.28 14.35 3.63
N PRO A 36 -12.18 15.34 3.46
CA PRO A 36 -13.41 15.17 2.70
C PRO A 36 -13.18 15.05 1.18
N MET A 37 -11.98 15.39 0.70
CA MET A 37 -11.62 15.35 -0.72
C MET A 37 -11.10 13.99 -1.18
N LEU A 38 -10.82 13.08 -0.24
CA LEU A 38 -10.23 11.79 -0.55
C LEU A 38 -11.25 10.64 -0.41
N PRO A 39 -11.30 9.72 -1.38
CA PRO A 39 -12.08 8.50 -1.24
C PRO A 39 -11.51 7.63 -0.11
N GLU A 40 -12.32 6.68 0.36
CA GLU A 40 -11.96 5.80 1.48
C GLU A 40 -12.26 4.34 1.17
N SER A 41 -11.40 3.47 1.67
CA SER A 41 -11.64 2.01 1.67
C SER A 41 -12.75 1.62 2.65
N PRO A 42 -13.28 0.38 2.58
CA PRO A 42 -14.26 -0.12 3.55
C PRO A 42 -13.75 -0.13 5.02
N TRP A 43 -12.43 -0.04 5.23
CA TRP A 43 -11.81 0.08 6.56
C TRP A 43 -11.51 1.54 6.96
N GLY A 44 -12.07 2.53 6.24
CA GLY A 44 -11.92 3.96 6.55
C GLY A 44 -10.55 4.55 6.20
N TRP A 45 -9.69 3.80 5.50
CA TRP A 45 -8.39 4.33 5.06
C TRP A 45 -8.57 5.20 3.83
N LYS A 46 -8.08 6.44 3.90
CA LYS A 46 -8.09 7.39 2.79
C LYS A 46 -7.14 6.96 1.69
N ILE A 47 -7.60 7.01 0.44
CA ILE A 47 -6.80 6.65 -0.73
C ILE A 47 -6.14 7.92 -1.25
N ASP A 48 -4.84 8.07 -0.99
CA ASP A 48 -4.06 9.27 -1.32
C ASP A 48 -2.74 8.92 -2.01
N PRO A 49 -2.74 8.68 -3.33
CA PRO A 49 -1.50 8.42 -4.05
C PRO A 49 -0.52 9.59 -3.95
N GLN A 50 -0.98 10.85 -4.03
CA GLN A 50 -0.11 12.03 -3.97
C GLN A 50 0.59 12.17 -2.61
N GLY A 51 -0.05 11.74 -1.53
CA GLY A 51 0.57 11.68 -0.22
C GLY A 51 1.80 10.77 -0.17
N LEU A 52 1.88 9.72 -1.00
CA LEU A 52 3.10 8.90 -1.13
C LEU A 52 4.24 9.72 -1.77
N TYR A 53 3.96 10.45 -2.85
CA TYR A 53 4.94 11.37 -3.45
C TYR A 53 5.46 12.37 -2.41
N HIS A 54 4.55 13.06 -1.70
CA HIS A 54 4.94 14.02 -0.67
C HIS A 54 5.80 13.40 0.44
N THR A 55 5.46 12.19 0.87
CA THR A 55 6.24 11.44 1.88
C THR A 55 7.65 11.14 1.39
N LEU A 56 7.77 10.62 0.15
CA LEU A 56 9.05 10.27 -0.44
C LEU A 56 9.93 11.51 -0.65
N SER A 57 9.38 12.61 -1.19
CA SER A 57 10.11 13.86 -1.39
C SER A 57 10.58 14.44 -0.05
N GLN A 58 9.70 14.49 0.96
CA GLN A 58 10.07 14.99 2.28
C GLN A 58 11.18 14.15 2.94
N TYR A 59 11.15 12.83 2.80
CA TYR A 59 12.16 11.95 3.38
C TYR A 59 13.48 12.00 2.62
N ALA A 60 13.42 12.13 1.29
CA ALA A 60 14.60 12.34 0.46
C ALA A 60 15.31 13.64 0.85
N ASP A 61 14.59 14.75 0.96
CA ASP A 61 15.13 16.06 1.35
C ASP A 61 15.72 16.02 2.77
N ARG A 62 14.99 15.42 3.71
CA ARG A 62 15.35 15.45 5.13
C ARG A 62 16.53 14.55 5.47
N TYR A 63 16.55 13.34 4.93
CA TYR A 63 17.49 12.30 5.36
C TYR A 63 18.58 12.02 4.33
N GLN A 64 18.35 12.30 3.04
CA GLN A 64 19.30 12.04 1.96
C GLN A 64 19.83 10.59 1.93
N LYS A 65 18.98 9.64 2.36
CA LYS A 65 19.24 8.21 2.38
C LYS A 65 18.38 7.50 1.32
N PRO A 66 18.81 6.31 0.82
CA PRO A 66 17.94 5.50 0.00
C PRO A 66 16.66 5.11 0.78
N ILE A 67 15.58 4.93 0.05
CA ILE A 67 14.26 4.58 0.58
C ILE A 67 13.82 3.24 -0.02
N ILE A 68 13.30 2.36 0.83
CA ILE A 68 12.55 1.17 0.48
C ILE A 68 11.10 1.41 0.91
N ILE A 69 10.18 1.25 -0.02
CA ILE A 69 8.75 1.15 0.31
C ILE A 69 8.54 -0.31 0.67
N ALA A 70 8.61 -0.61 1.96
CA ALA A 70 8.50 -1.97 2.49
C ALA A 70 7.05 -2.46 2.46
N GLU A 71 6.10 -1.53 2.51
CA GLU A 71 4.68 -1.84 2.42
C GLU A 71 3.91 -0.74 1.67
N ASN A 72 3.12 -1.15 0.67
CA ASN A 72 1.98 -0.42 0.14
C ASN A 72 0.96 -1.43 -0.37
N GLY A 73 -0.32 -1.24 -0.07
CA GLY A 73 -1.34 -2.23 -0.44
C GLY A 73 -2.76 -1.77 -0.20
N PHE A 74 -3.70 -2.38 -0.93
CA PHE A 74 -5.11 -2.07 -0.82
C PHE A 74 -5.89 -3.25 -0.24
N GLY A 75 -6.30 -3.10 1.02
CA GLY A 75 -7.12 -4.08 1.72
C GLY A 75 -8.59 -3.86 1.39
N THR A 76 -9.18 -4.80 0.66
CA THR A 76 -10.61 -4.78 0.31
C THR A 76 -11.22 -6.18 0.34
N TYR A 77 -12.52 -6.26 0.16
CA TYR A 77 -13.21 -7.52 -0.11
C TYR A 77 -12.97 -7.94 -1.57
N ASP A 78 -12.70 -9.23 -1.78
CA ASP A 78 -12.69 -9.84 -3.10
C ASP A 78 -13.92 -10.73 -3.27
N GLU A 79 -14.45 -10.79 -4.49
CA GLU A 79 -15.50 -11.73 -4.89
C GLU A 79 -14.92 -12.76 -5.87
N VAL A 80 -15.35 -14.02 -5.72
CA VAL A 80 -14.93 -15.11 -6.61
C VAL A 80 -16.03 -15.33 -7.65
N GLU A 81 -15.77 -14.94 -8.88
CA GLU A 81 -16.68 -15.07 -10.01
C GLU A 81 -16.18 -16.15 -10.96
N HIS A 82 -16.92 -17.26 -11.09
CA HIS A 82 -16.54 -18.38 -11.97
C HIS A 82 -15.11 -18.92 -11.73
N GLY A 83 -14.62 -18.86 -10.49
CA GLY A 83 -13.27 -19.31 -10.11
C GLY A 83 -12.16 -18.30 -10.39
N GLN A 84 -12.49 -17.06 -10.76
CA GLN A 84 -11.56 -15.95 -10.95
C GLN A 84 -11.90 -14.80 -10.00
N ILE A 85 -10.94 -13.89 -9.82
CA ILE A 85 -11.09 -12.71 -8.98
C ILE A 85 -10.70 -11.49 -9.83
N HIS A 86 -11.71 -10.71 -10.19
CA HIS A 86 -11.57 -9.48 -10.96
C HIS A 86 -11.33 -8.30 -10.01
N ASP A 87 -10.06 -7.96 -9.79
CA ASP A 87 -9.64 -6.99 -8.78
C ASP A 87 -9.06 -5.69 -9.35
N ASP A 88 -9.75 -5.12 -10.33
CA ASP A 88 -9.41 -3.84 -10.97
C ASP A 88 -9.23 -2.69 -9.96
N TYR A 89 -9.96 -2.71 -8.84
CA TYR A 89 -9.79 -1.72 -7.75
C TYR A 89 -8.40 -1.78 -7.10
N ARG A 90 -7.78 -2.96 -7.05
CA ARG A 90 -6.44 -3.17 -6.47
C ARG A 90 -5.38 -2.71 -7.46
N VAL A 91 -5.58 -3.03 -8.74
CA VAL A 91 -4.79 -2.52 -9.85
C VAL A 91 -4.81 -0.99 -9.87
N ASP A 92 -5.99 -0.36 -9.83
CA ASP A 92 -6.16 1.10 -9.84
C ASP A 92 -5.49 1.78 -8.63
N TYR A 93 -5.62 1.20 -7.43
CA TYR A 93 -4.93 1.73 -6.25
C TYR A 93 -3.41 1.69 -6.44
N LEU A 94 -2.86 0.52 -6.77
CA LEU A 94 -1.42 0.31 -6.82
C LEU A 94 -0.79 1.07 -7.99
N SER A 95 -1.43 1.09 -9.16
CA SER A 95 -0.92 1.82 -10.34
C SER A 95 -0.76 3.31 -10.05
N LYS A 96 -1.77 3.94 -9.42
CA LYS A 96 -1.73 5.35 -9.02
C LYS A 96 -0.62 5.64 -8.01
N HIS A 97 -0.36 4.72 -7.07
CA HIS A 97 0.73 4.89 -6.09
C HIS A 97 2.10 4.69 -6.73
N ILE A 98 2.28 3.67 -7.58
CA ILE A 98 3.53 3.41 -8.29
C ILE A 98 3.88 4.58 -9.23
N GLU A 99 2.89 5.20 -9.89
CA GLU A 99 3.10 6.42 -10.68
C GLU A 99 3.74 7.53 -9.83
N GLN A 100 3.27 7.71 -8.59
CA GLN A 100 3.82 8.71 -7.66
C GLN A 100 5.24 8.36 -7.19
N VAL A 101 5.58 7.07 -7.08
CA VAL A 101 6.96 6.62 -6.85
C VAL A 101 7.85 7.01 -8.03
N GLY A 102 7.40 6.78 -9.26
CA GLY A 102 8.11 7.18 -10.47
C GLY A 102 8.37 8.69 -10.52
N ARG A 103 7.37 9.51 -10.15
CA ARG A 103 7.52 10.97 -10.04
C ARG A 103 8.56 11.37 -8.98
N ALA A 104 8.52 10.75 -7.79
CA ALA A 104 9.50 11.03 -6.74
C ALA A 104 10.93 10.67 -7.19
N ILE A 105 11.11 9.55 -7.90
CA ILE A 105 12.40 9.15 -8.48
C ILE A 105 12.86 10.18 -9.52
N TYR A 106 11.96 10.63 -10.40
CA TYR A 106 12.25 11.66 -11.39
C TYR A 106 12.73 12.96 -10.74
N ASP A 107 12.14 13.35 -9.61
CA ASP A 107 12.52 14.54 -8.84
C ASP A 107 13.76 14.34 -7.94
N GLY A 108 14.38 13.15 -7.98
CA GLY A 108 15.68 12.87 -7.36
C GLY A 108 15.64 12.03 -6.08
N ALA A 109 14.48 11.54 -5.64
CA ALA A 109 14.39 10.63 -4.52
C ALA A 109 15.03 9.27 -4.88
N ARG A 110 15.95 8.78 -4.04
CA ARG A 110 16.60 7.47 -4.26
C ARG A 110 15.74 6.33 -3.70
N VAL A 111 14.70 5.93 -4.42
CA VAL A 111 13.90 4.75 -4.10
C VAL A 111 14.55 3.52 -4.72
N ILE A 112 14.87 2.51 -3.91
CA ILE A 112 15.61 1.32 -4.36
C ILE A 112 14.77 0.04 -4.38
N ALA A 113 13.58 0.05 -3.78
CA ALA A 113 12.63 -1.05 -3.85
C ALA A 113 11.21 -0.59 -3.53
N TYR A 114 10.25 -1.25 -4.17
CA TYR A 114 8.82 -1.19 -3.86
C TYR A 114 8.32 -2.60 -3.61
N CYS A 115 7.86 -2.85 -2.39
CA CYS A 115 7.34 -4.14 -1.93
C CYS A 115 5.86 -3.99 -1.63
N ALA A 116 5.01 -4.50 -2.53
CA ALA A 116 3.58 -4.56 -2.29
C ALA A 116 3.28 -5.41 -1.05
N TRP A 117 2.42 -4.91 -0.16
CA TRP A 117 2.08 -5.61 1.07
C TRP A 117 1.19 -6.81 0.79
N GLY A 118 1.56 -7.95 1.38
CA GLY A 118 0.79 -9.19 1.31
C GLY A 118 0.55 -9.65 -0.12
N PRO A 119 1.58 -9.99 -0.92
CA PRO A 119 1.42 -10.42 -2.32
C PRO A 119 0.57 -11.71 -2.49
N ILE A 120 0.39 -12.46 -1.40
CA ILE A 120 -0.59 -13.52 -1.23
C ILE A 120 -1.51 -13.13 -0.07
N ASP A 121 -2.79 -13.51 -0.15
CA ASP A 121 -3.73 -13.26 0.94
C ASP A 121 -3.24 -13.86 2.27
N ILE A 122 -3.26 -13.04 3.31
CA ILE A 122 -2.84 -13.35 4.68
C ILE A 122 -3.87 -12.84 5.67
N VAL A 123 -3.82 -13.35 6.91
CA VAL A 123 -4.63 -12.81 8.01
C VAL A 123 -4.20 -11.38 8.29
N SER A 124 -5.14 -10.44 8.22
CA SER A 124 -4.85 -9.02 8.41
C SER A 124 -4.35 -8.73 9.82
N CYS A 125 -3.36 -7.86 9.97
CA CYS A 125 -2.78 -7.55 11.28
C CYS A 125 -3.77 -6.83 12.22
N SER A 126 -4.55 -5.87 11.69
CA SER A 126 -5.38 -4.99 12.51
C SER A 126 -6.71 -5.63 12.90
N SER A 127 -7.36 -6.32 11.97
CA SER A 127 -8.70 -6.88 12.18
C SER A 127 -8.71 -8.40 12.32
N GLN A 128 -7.57 -9.07 12.12
CA GLN A 128 -7.44 -10.53 12.19
C GLN A 128 -8.41 -11.24 11.22
N GLN A 129 -8.59 -10.64 10.04
CA GLN A 129 -9.55 -11.09 9.03
C GLN A 129 -8.83 -11.60 7.80
N MET A 130 -9.36 -12.68 7.21
CA MET A 130 -9.08 -13.06 5.83
C MET A 130 -9.90 -12.27 4.82
N SER A 131 -11.09 -11.80 5.20
CA SER A 131 -11.98 -11.01 4.34
C SER A 131 -11.38 -9.66 3.92
N LYS A 132 -10.38 -9.16 4.65
CA LYS A 132 -9.54 -8.02 4.24
C LYS A 132 -8.36 -8.51 3.39
N ARG A 133 -8.57 -8.64 2.09
CA ARG A 133 -7.62 -9.23 1.15
C ARG A 133 -6.71 -8.19 0.51
N TYR A 134 -5.44 -8.56 0.35
CA TYR A 134 -4.39 -7.69 -0.20
C TYR A 134 -3.68 -8.31 -1.40
N GLY A 135 -3.69 -9.64 -1.52
CA GLY A 135 -2.83 -10.37 -2.43
C GLY A 135 -3.13 -10.17 -3.88
N PHE A 136 -2.11 -10.45 -4.69
CA PHE A 136 -2.26 -10.82 -6.09
C PHE A 136 -2.64 -12.30 -6.23
N ILE A 137 -2.44 -13.07 -5.16
CA ILE A 137 -2.80 -14.49 -5.06
C ILE A 137 -3.88 -14.62 -3.99
N TYR A 138 -5.08 -15.01 -4.42
CA TYR A 138 -6.18 -15.34 -3.54
C TYR A 138 -5.90 -16.65 -2.80
N VAL A 139 -6.29 -16.72 -1.53
CA VAL A 139 -6.27 -17.95 -0.72
C VAL A 139 -7.70 -18.28 -0.33
N ASP A 140 -8.16 -19.48 -0.68
CA ASP A 140 -9.50 -19.99 -0.34
C ASP A 140 -9.59 -20.38 1.14
N LEU A 141 -9.63 -19.36 1.98
CA LEU A 141 -9.90 -19.40 3.41
C LEU A 141 -10.78 -18.20 3.79
N ASP A 142 -11.81 -18.44 4.60
CA ASP A 142 -12.66 -17.43 5.22
C ASP A 142 -12.14 -17.01 6.62
N ASP A 143 -12.86 -16.09 7.28
CA ASP A 143 -12.51 -15.58 8.62
C ASP A 143 -12.61 -16.65 9.72
N GLU A 144 -13.32 -17.76 9.47
CA GLU A 144 -13.44 -18.90 10.40
C GLU A 144 -12.39 -19.99 10.09
N GLY A 145 -11.50 -19.75 9.13
CA GLY A 145 -10.49 -20.70 8.69
C GLY A 145 -11.04 -21.86 7.85
N ARG A 146 -12.23 -21.70 7.26
CA ARG A 146 -12.83 -22.69 6.37
C ARG A 146 -12.48 -22.38 4.91
N GLY A 147 -12.29 -23.43 4.12
CA GLY A 147 -11.96 -23.36 2.70
C GLY A 147 -10.93 -24.44 2.35
N SER A 148 -10.62 -24.58 1.06
CA SER A 148 -9.65 -25.57 0.57
C SER A 148 -8.19 -25.18 0.89
N GLY A 149 -7.93 -23.88 1.07
CA GLY A 149 -6.58 -23.32 1.10
C GLY A 149 -5.92 -23.24 -0.27
N ASP A 150 -6.66 -23.49 -1.36
CA ASP A 150 -6.13 -23.37 -2.72
C ASP A 150 -5.72 -21.93 -3.05
N ARG A 151 -4.75 -21.81 -3.96
CA ARG A 151 -4.22 -20.52 -4.42
C ARG A 151 -4.72 -20.23 -5.82
N ILE A 152 -5.34 -19.07 -6.00
CA ILE A 152 -5.89 -18.62 -7.27
C ILE A 152 -5.22 -17.31 -7.64
N LYS A 153 -4.73 -17.17 -8.87
CA LYS A 153 -4.23 -15.89 -9.36
C LYS A 153 -5.41 -14.95 -9.57
N LYS A 154 -5.31 -13.74 -9.01
CA LYS A 154 -6.22 -12.64 -9.34
C LYS A 154 -5.74 -11.96 -10.62
N ASP A 155 -6.57 -11.13 -11.23
CA ASP A 155 -6.19 -10.38 -12.43
C ASP A 155 -4.96 -9.50 -12.18
N SER A 156 -4.88 -8.91 -10.99
CA SER A 156 -3.74 -8.13 -10.52
C SER A 156 -2.40 -8.88 -10.49
N PHE A 157 -2.40 -10.22 -10.52
CA PHE A 157 -1.17 -11.03 -10.61
C PHE A 157 -0.44 -10.79 -11.93
N ASP A 158 -1.14 -10.94 -13.04
CA ASP A 158 -0.52 -10.79 -14.36
C ASP A 158 -0.24 -9.32 -14.68
N TRP A 159 -1.06 -8.40 -14.15
CA TRP A 159 -0.76 -6.96 -14.17
C TRP A 159 0.55 -6.65 -13.44
N TYR A 160 0.72 -7.10 -12.18
CA TYR A 160 1.93 -6.78 -11.42
C TYR A 160 3.18 -7.46 -12.01
N LYS A 161 3.02 -8.64 -12.62
CA LYS A 161 4.06 -9.27 -13.44
C LYS A 161 4.49 -8.36 -14.59
N GLN A 162 3.55 -7.76 -15.32
CA GLN A 162 3.84 -6.83 -16.43
C GLN A 162 4.54 -5.55 -15.94
N VAL A 163 4.10 -4.99 -14.80
CA VAL A 163 4.76 -3.84 -14.18
C VAL A 163 6.23 -4.15 -13.88
N ILE A 164 6.52 -5.33 -13.31
CA ILE A 164 7.90 -5.75 -13.01
C ILE A 164 8.70 -5.97 -14.31
N GLU A 165 8.14 -6.70 -15.28
CA GLU A 165 8.82 -7.01 -16.55
C GLU A 165 9.17 -5.76 -17.36
N THR A 166 8.35 -4.71 -17.25
CA THR A 166 8.54 -3.43 -17.94
C THR A 166 9.22 -2.38 -17.06
N ASN A 167 9.66 -2.75 -15.85
CA ASN A 167 10.23 -1.81 -14.88
C ASN A 167 9.37 -0.55 -14.67
N GLY A 168 8.05 -0.72 -14.66
CA GLY A 168 7.08 0.36 -14.48
C GLY A 168 6.80 1.21 -15.72
N GLU A 169 7.26 0.83 -16.92
CA GLU A 169 6.85 1.54 -18.15
C GLU A 169 5.39 1.28 -18.53
N GLN A 170 4.85 0.12 -18.13
CA GLN A 170 3.43 -0.23 -18.28
C GLN A 170 2.82 -0.43 -16.90
N ILE A 171 1.91 0.46 -16.52
CA ILE A 171 1.22 0.48 -15.21
C ILE A 171 -0.27 0.71 -15.42
#